data_AF-A0A2W4IIH4-F1
#
_entry.id   AF-A0A2W4IIH4-F1
#
_cell.length_a   1.000
_cell.length_b   1.000
_cell.length_c   1.000
_cell.angle_alpha   90.00
_cell.angle_beta   90.00
_cell.angle_gamma   90.00
#
_symmetry.space_group_name_H-M   'P 1'
#
loop_
_entity.id
_entity.type
_entity.pdbx_description
1 polymer ?
#
loop_
_entity_poly.entity_id
_entity_poly.type
_entity_poly.pdbx_seq_one_letter_code
_entity_poly.pdbx_strand_id
1 'polypeptide(L)'
;MHSFEVPLLSSSELQQQTVCVEGIRAVVTQHSGSAFEVLLEINSNKMLIAIQGALDAIEEFEILAVKGFVELSKSFITTIKKLVGHLLCRLD
;
A
#
# COMPACT_ATOMS: atom_id res chain seq x y z
N MET A 1 15.76 -57.31 18.96
CA MET A 1 15.44 -56.64 17.70
C MET A 1 15.14 -55.19 18.05
N HIS A 2 16.07 -54.27 17.76
CA HIS A 2 15.83 -52.84 17.96
C HIS A 2 15.05 -52.32 16.76
N SER A 3 13.80 -51.94 16.98
CA SER A 3 12.98 -51.24 16.00
C SER A 3 13.59 -49.85 15.79
N PHE A 4 14.19 -49.63 14.62
CA PHE A 4 14.57 -48.29 14.19
C PHE A 4 13.33 -47.60 13.64
N GLU A 5 12.73 -46.72 14.44
CA GLU A 5 11.79 -45.73 13.92
C GLU A 5 12.60 -44.70 13.13
N VAL A 6 12.57 -44.83 11.80
CA VAL A 6 13.13 -43.80 10.91
C VAL A 6 12.15 -42.63 10.93
N PRO A 7 12.57 -41.41 11.29
CA PRO A 7 11.70 -40.25 11.22
C PRO A 7 11.24 -40.06 9.78
N LEU A 8 9.93 -39.92 9.57
CA LEU A 8 9.34 -39.64 8.25
C LEU A 8 9.69 -38.24 7.73
N LEU A 9 10.27 -37.39 8.59
CA LEU A 9 10.68 -36.03 8.28
C LEU A 9 12.20 -35.95 8.17
N SER A 10 12.67 -35.25 7.15
CA SER A 10 14.09 -34.91 6.99
C SER A 10 14.54 -33.94 8.09
N SER A 11 15.83 -33.96 8.44
CA SER A 11 16.42 -33.04 9.44
C SER A 11 16.22 -31.55 9.10
N SER A 12 16.00 -31.22 7.82
CA SER A 12 15.69 -29.86 7.36
C SER A 12 14.26 -29.43 7.70
N GLU A 13 13.29 -30.36 7.71
CA GLU A 13 11.89 -30.07 8.08
C GLU A 13 11.72 -29.91 9.60
N LEU A 14 12.60 -30.52 10.40
CA LEU A 14 12.64 -30.35 11.86
C LEU A 14 13.19 -28.98 12.31
N GLN A 15 13.88 -28.26 11.42
CA GLN A 15 14.50 -26.95 11.69
C GLN A 15 13.67 -25.76 11.14
N GLN A 16 12.47 -26.03 10.65
CA GLN A 16 11.58 -25.02 10.08
C GLN A 16 10.41 -24.69 11.01
N GLN A 17 10.18 -23.39 11.22
CA GLN A 17 8.97 -22.87 11.86
C GLN A 17 8.19 -22.05 10.85
N THR A 18 6.92 -22.37 10.64
CA THR A 18 6.03 -21.59 9.78
C THR A 18 5.08 -20.76 10.61
N VAL A 19 4.99 -19.46 10.33
CA VAL A 19 4.01 -18.53 10.93
C VAL A 19 3.16 -17.95 9.81
N CYS A 20 1.84 -18.04 9.94
CA CYS A 20 0.90 -17.48 8.98
C CYS A 20 0.08 -16.36 9.64
N VAL A 21 0.17 -15.14 9.12
CA VAL A 21 -0.60 -13.98 9.59
C VAL A 21 -1.19 -13.25 8.38
N GLU A 22 -2.50 -13.07 8.37
CA GLU A 22 -3.21 -12.25 7.36
C GLU A 22 -2.91 -12.57 5.89
N GLY A 23 -2.58 -13.83 5.59
CA GLY A 23 -2.24 -14.26 4.22
C GLY A 23 -0.78 -14.05 3.81
N ILE A 24 0.06 -13.66 4.77
CA ILE A 24 1.52 -13.72 4.69
C ILE A 24 1.96 -15.00 5.40
N ARG A 25 2.71 -15.84 4.70
CA ARG A 25 3.35 -17.04 5.26
C ARG A 25 4.83 -16.74 5.43
N ALA A 26 5.30 -16.76 6.66
CA ALA A 26 6.71 -16.68 7.00
C ALA A 26 7.22 -18.09 7.33
N VAL A 27 8.25 -18.54 6.62
CA VAL A 27 8.97 -19.79 6.92
C VAL A 27 10.33 -19.41 7.47
N VAL A 28 10.55 -19.70 8.75
CA VAL A 28 11.82 -19.51 9.43
C VAL A 28 12.58 -20.81 9.39
N THR A 29 13.75 -20.82 8.76
CA THR A 29 14.66 -21.98 8.71
C THR A 29 15.86 -21.66 9.59
N GLN A 30 16.10 -22.47 10.61
CA GLN A 30 17.34 -22.38 11.39
C GLN A 30 18.44 -23.16 10.69
N HIS A 31 19.53 -22.48 10.35
CA HIS A 31 20.75 -23.12 9.85
C HIS A 31 21.68 -23.47 11.03
N SER A 32 22.70 -24.29 10.79
CA SER A 32 23.64 -24.72 11.83
C SER A 32 24.25 -23.52 12.58
N GLY A 33 24.15 -23.52 13.92
CA GLY A 33 24.59 -22.42 14.77
C GLY A 33 23.47 -21.39 15.05
N SER A 34 23.79 -20.10 14.94
CA SER A 34 22.89 -18.97 15.27
C SER A 34 22.35 -18.24 14.04
N ALA A 35 22.38 -18.87 12.87
CA ALA A 35 21.90 -18.27 11.62
C ALA A 35 20.45 -18.69 11.35
N PHE A 36 19.60 -17.72 11.05
CA PHE A 36 18.20 -17.94 10.69
C PHE A 36 17.92 -17.30 9.33
N GLU A 37 17.19 -18.03 8.50
CA GLU A 37 16.64 -17.54 7.24
C GLU A 37 15.13 -17.40 7.40
N VAL A 38 14.56 -16.31 6.88
CA VAL A 38 13.11 -16.09 6.89
C VAL A 38 12.64 -15.87 5.47
N LEU A 39 11.86 -16.82 4.94
CA LEU A 39 11.19 -16.72 3.66
C LEU A 39 9.79 -16.17 3.88
N LEU A 40 9.47 -15.04 3.26
CA LEU A 40 8.13 -14.46 3.28
C LEU A 40 7.43 -14.75 1.95
N GLU A 41 6.33 -15.48 2.02
CA GLU A 41 5.43 -15.76 0.90
C GLU A 41 4.16 -14.93 1.09
N ILE A 42 3.91 -14.02 0.15
CA ILE A 42 2.74 -13.16 0.13
C ILE A 42 1.87 -13.57 -1.04
N ASN A 43 0.55 -13.64 -0.83
CA ASN A 43 -0.39 -13.85 -1.91
C ASN A 43 -0.42 -12.62 -2.84
N SER A 44 0.20 -12.76 -4.00
CA SER A 44 0.32 -11.68 -5.00
C SER A 44 -1.04 -11.16 -5.48
N ASN A 45 -2.06 -12.01 -5.61
CA ASN A 45 -3.41 -11.58 -6.01
C ASN A 45 -4.05 -10.68 -4.96
N LYS A 46 -3.93 -11.02 -3.67
CA LYS A 46 -4.42 -10.16 -2.57
C LYS A 46 -3.67 -8.83 -2.52
N MET A 47 -2.35 -8.88 -2.72
CA MET A 47 -1.52 -7.67 -2.79
C MET A 47 -1.95 -6.77 -3.94
N LEU A 48 -2.19 -7.34 -5.14
CA LEU A 48 -2.62 -6.60 -6.32
C LEU A 48 -3.96 -5.91 -6.10
N ILE A 49 -4.94 -6.60 -5.50
CA ILE A 49 -6.26 -6.03 -5.18
C ILE A 49 -6.13 -4.86 -4.19
N ALA A 50 -5.30 -5.01 -3.16
CA ALA A 50 -5.06 -3.93 -2.19
C ALA A 50 -4.41 -2.71 -2.84
N ILE A 51 -3.46 -2.92 -3.75
CA ILE A 51 -2.82 -1.84 -4.52
C ILE A 51 -3.83 -1.17 -5.45
N GLN A 52 -4.67 -1.94 -6.15
CA GLN A 52 -5.69 -1.38 -7.05
C GLN A 52 -6.62 -0.42 -6.31
N GLY A 53 -7.12 -0.81 -5.13
CA GLY A 53 -7.98 0.08 -4.33
C GLY A 53 -7.28 1.38 -3.90
N ALA A 54 -5.97 1.34 -3.63
CA ALA A 54 -5.20 2.54 -3.34
C ALA A 54 -5.01 3.43 -4.58
N LEU A 55 -4.82 2.84 -5.76
CA LEU A 55 -4.71 3.58 -7.03
C LEU A 55 -6.03 4.26 -7.39
N ASP A 56 -7.16 3.57 -7.24
CA ASP A 56 -8.48 4.12 -7.51
C ASP A 56 -8.77 5.36 -6.61
N ALA A 57 -8.37 5.29 -5.33
CA ALA A 57 -8.50 6.42 -4.40
C ALA A 57 -7.61 7.62 -4.79
N ILE A 58 -6.42 7.37 -5.34
CA ILE A 58 -5.54 8.43 -5.86
C ILE A 58 -6.19 9.11 -7.08
N GLU A 59 -6.77 8.33 -7.98
CA GLU A 59 -7.47 8.85 -9.17
C GLU A 59 -8.69 9.70 -8.77
N GLU A 60 -9.49 9.24 -7.81
CA GLU A 60 -10.61 10.02 -7.29
C GLU A 60 -10.15 11.33 -6.64
N PHE A 61 -9.06 11.30 -5.88
CA PHE A 61 -8.47 12.49 -5.28
C PHE A 61 -8.00 13.50 -6.33
N GLU A 62 -7.36 13.04 -7.41
CA GLU A 62 -6.93 13.92 -8.51
C GLU A 62 -8.11 14.68 -9.12
N ILE A 63 -9.21 13.99 -9.37
CA ILE A 63 -10.44 14.59 -9.92
C ILE A 63 -10.97 15.68 -8.97
N LEU A 64 -11.07 15.38 -7.68
CA LEU A 64 -11.54 16.32 -6.67
C LEU A 64 -10.63 17.55 -6.56
N ALA A 65 -9.31 17.35 -6.56
CA ALA A 65 -8.33 18.42 -6.49
C ALA A 65 -8.43 19.37 -7.70
N VAL A 66 -8.53 18.83 -8.91
CA VAL A 66 -8.69 19.62 -10.15
C VAL A 66 -9.98 20.43 -10.12
N LYS A 67 -11.09 19.81 -9.71
CA LYS A 67 -12.38 20.52 -9.60
C LYS A 67 -12.31 21.68 -8.60
N GLY A 68 -11.74 21.43 -7.42
CA GLY A 68 -11.55 22.47 -6.39
C GLY A 68 -10.69 23.63 -6.89
N PHE A 69 -9.60 23.33 -7.61
CA PHE A 69 -8.73 24.34 -8.20
C PHE A 69 -9.47 25.22 -9.23
N VAL A 70 -10.28 24.62 -10.10
CA VAL A 70 -11.08 25.35 -11.09
C VAL A 70 -12.11 26.27 -10.41
N GLU A 71 -12.79 25.79 -9.38
CA GLU A 71 -13.77 26.59 -8.62
C GLU A 71 -13.12 27.79 -7.93
N LEU A 72 -11.98 27.56 -7.25
CA LEU A 72 -11.22 28.62 -6.59
C LEU A 72 -10.73 29.67 -7.60
N SER A 73 -10.20 29.22 -8.74
CA SER A 73 -9.73 30.10 -9.81
C SER A 73 -10.86 30.98 -10.37
N LYS A 74 -12.04 30.40 -10.62
CA LYS A 74 -13.23 31.16 -11.07
C LYS A 74 -13.67 32.20 -10.06
N SER A 75 -13.70 31.84 -8.77
CA SER A 75 -14.06 32.75 -7.69
C SER A 75 -13.09 33.94 -7.59
N PHE A 76 -11.79 33.65 -7.66
CA PHE A 76 -10.73 34.66 -7.63
C PHE A 76 -10.84 35.64 -8.81
N ILE A 77 -10.95 35.12 -10.05
CA ILE A 77 -11.10 35.93 -11.25
C ILE A 77 -12.35 36.80 -11.16
N THR A 78 -13.47 36.26 -10.68
CA THR A 78 -14.72 37.00 -10.52
C THR A 78 -14.57 38.15 -9.53
N THR A 79 -13.86 37.92 -8.43
CA THR A 79 -13.58 38.94 -7.41
C THR A 79 -12.70 40.05 -7.97
N ILE A 80 -11.65 39.71 -8.71
CA ILE A 80 -10.81 40.71 -9.40
C ILE A 80 -11.64 41.54 -10.38
N LYS A 81 -12.48 40.91 -11.20
CA LYS A 81 -13.32 41.63 -12.16
C LYS A 81 -14.24 42.63 -11.47
N LYS A 82 -14.85 42.25 -10.34
CA LYS A 82 -15.68 43.16 -9.53
C LYS A 82 -14.85 44.33 -8.99
N LEU A 83 -13.66 44.06 -8.45
CA LEU A 83 -12.77 45.09 -7.94
C LEU A 83 -12.37 46.09 -9.02
N VAL A 84 -11.95 45.60 -10.19
CA VAL A 84 -11.61 46.45 -11.35
C VAL A 84 -12.81 47.29 -11.78
N GLY A 85 -14.00 46.69 -11.87
CA GLY A 85 -15.24 47.43 -12.19
C GLY A 85 -15.52 48.57 -11.20
N HIS A 86 -15.41 48.29 -9.89
CA HIS A 86 -15.56 49.32 -8.87
C HIS A 86 -14.53 50.46 -8.97
N LEU A 87 -13.28 50.14 -9.30
CA LEU A 87 -12.22 51.14 -9.44
C LEU A 87 -12.44 52.01 -10.69
N LEU A 88 -12.88 51.42 -11.80
CA LEU A 88 -13.22 52.16 -13.02
C LEU A 88 -14.36 53.17 -12.78
N CYS A 89 -15.43 52.75 -12.09
CA CYS A 89 -16.54 53.66 -11.75
C CYS A 89 -16.19 54.79 -10.77
N ARG A 90 -15.00 54.79 -10.16
CA ARG A 90 -14.52 55.88 -9.28
C ARG A 90 -13.56 56.83 -9.98
N LEU A 91 -13.14 56.50 -11.20
CA LEU A 91 -12.24 57.31 -12.03
C LEU A 91 -13.00 58.20 -13.04
N ASP A 92 -14.29 57.90 -13.27
CA ASP A 92 -15.29 58.80 -13.89
C ASP A 92 -15.95 59.69 -12.83
#